data_AF-A0A7V0MMJ6-F1
#
_entry.id   AF-A0A7V0MMJ6-F1
#
_cell.length_a   1.000
_cell.length_b   1.000
_cell.length_c   1.000
_cell.angle_alpha   90.00
_cell.angle_beta   90.00
_cell.angle_gamma   90.00
#
_symmetry.space_group_name_H-M   'P 1'
#
loop_
_entity.id
_entity.type
_entity.pdbx_description
1 polymer ?
#
loop_
_entity_poly.entity_id
_entity_poly.type
_entity_poly.pdbx_seq_one_letter_code
_entity_poly.pdbx_strand_id
1 'polypeptide(L)'
;ILKEVKNEDLILALKGASEELRNKIFSNLSSRAAEMIKEDLEAMGPVKLSNVEEAQQKIILIVRNLEKEGKIVIGGGGEGDQLVI
;
A
#
# COMPACT_ATOMS: atom_id res chain seq x y z
N ILE A 1 6.38 7.56 1.42
CA ILE A 1 5.19 6.68 1.44
C ILE A 1 5.27 5.69 2.59
N LEU A 2 6.13 4.67 2.56
CA LEU A 2 6.16 3.60 3.59
C LEU A 2 6.38 4.10 5.03
N LYS A 3 7.03 5.25 5.22
CA LYS A 3 7.18 5.90 6.53
C LYS A 3 5.90 6.55 7.08
N GLU A 4 4.94 6.86 6.22
CA GLU A 4 3.69 7.58 6.55
C GLU A 4 2.49 6.63 6.66
N VAL A 5 2.63 5.39 6.17
CA VAL A 5 1.58 4.38 6.20
C VAL A 5 1.66 3.62 7.52
N LYS A 6 0.52 3.41 8.18
CA LYS A 6 0.43 2.55 9.36
C LYS A 6 0.65 1.09 8.97
N ASN A 7 1.42 0.35 9.76
CA ASN A 7 1.72 -1.05 9.48
C ASN A 7 0.45 -1.91 9.30
N GLU A 8 -0.57 -1.70 10.11
CA GLU A 8 -1.86 -2.42 10.02
C GLU A 8 -2.53 -2.21 8.65
N ASP A 9 -2.59 -0.96 8.17
CA ASP A 9 -3.15 -0.63 6.85
C ASP A 9 -2.27 -1.21 5.72
N LEU A 10 -0.94 -1.21 5.89
CA LEU A 10 -0.01 -1.79 4.91
C LEU A 10 -0.20 -3.31 4.79
N ILE A 11 -0.24 -4.03 5.91
CA ILE A 11 -0.42 -5.50 5.93
C ILE A 11 -1.76 -5.85 5.29
N LEU A 12 -2.84 -5.16 5.67
CA LEU A 12 -4.17 -5.42 5.14
C LEU A 12 -4.26 -5.14 3.64
N ALA A 13 -3.68 -4.04 3.17
CA ALA A 13 -3.63 -3.71 1.75
C ALA A 13 -2.82 -4.73 0.92
N LEU A 14 -1.71 -5.23 1.46
CA LEU A 14 -0.86 -6.22 0.80
C LEU A 14 -1.57 -7.56 0.61
N LYS A 15 -2.57 -7.90 1.42
CA LYS A 15 -3.35 -9.14 1.29
C LYS A 15 -4.03 -9.29 -0.07
N GLY A 16 -4.49 -8.18 -0.67
CA GLY A 16 -5.07 -8.14 -2.03
C GLY A 16 -4.08 -7.78 -3.14
N ALA A 17 -2.81 -7.52 -2.82
CA ALA A 17 -1.81 -7.08 -3.80
C ALA A 17 -1.27 -8.26 -4.63
N SER A 18 -0.96 -7.99 -5.90
CA SER A 18 -0.22 -8.92 -6.76
C SER A 18 1.17 -9.21 -6.20
N GLU A 19 1.74 -10.34 -6.56
CA GLU A 19 3.09 -10.72 -6.13
C GLU A 19 4.14 -9.68 -6.55
N GLU A 20 4.04 -9.18 -7.78
CA GLU A 20 4.89 -8.11 -8.30
C GLU A 20 4.85 -6.86 -7.40
N LEU A 21 3.64 -6.41 -7.04
CA LEU A 21 3.46 -5.23 -6.19
C LEU A 21 4.01 -5.49 -4.77
N ARG A 22 3.75 -6.67 -4.19
CA ARG A 22 4.31 -7.05 -2.89
C ARG A 22 5.84 -7.01 -2.91
N ASN A 23 6.46 -7.59 -3.93
CA ASN A 23 7.92 -7.59 -4.09
C ASN A 23 8.47 -6.17 -4.26
N LYS A 24 7.76 -5.31 -5.00
CA LYS A 24 8.13 -3.89 -5.12
C LYS A 24 8.08 -3.18 -3.77
N ILE A 25 7.08 -3.44 -2.94
CA ILE A 25 6.99 -2.86 -1.59
C ILE A 25 8.10 -3.41 -0.68
N PHE A 26 8.30 -4.72 -0.64
CA PHE A 26 9.32 -5.36 0.21
C PHE A 26 10.75 -4.93 -0.13
N SER A 27 11.06 -4.71 -1.41
CA SER A 27 12.38 -4.21 -1.82
C SER A 27 12.69 -2.79 -1.32
N ASN A 28 11.70 -2.06 -0.80
CA ASN A 28 11.86 -0.73 -0.22
C ASN A 28 11.77 -0.72 1.33
N LEU A 29 11.71 -1.90 1.96
CA LEU A 29 11.73 -2.07 3.41
C LEU A 29 13.11 -2.57 3.86
N SER A 30 13.44 -2.35 5.14
CA SER A 30 14.57 -3.06 5.75
C SER A 30 14.24 -4.55 5.86
N SER A 31 15.26 -5.41 5.84
CA SER A 31 15.07 -6.87 5.92
C SER A 31 14.21 -7.27 7.12
N ARG A 32 14.48 -6.66 8.29
CA ARG A 32 13.70 -6.88 9.51
C ARG A 32 12.23 -6.48 9.35
N ALA A 33 11.94 -5.31 8.78
CA ALA A 33 10.56 -4.85 8.62
C ALA A 33 9.80 -5.71 7.59
N ALA A 34 10.47 -6.11 6.52
CA ALA A 34 9.88 -7.01 5.52
C ALA A 34 9.54 -8.38 6.12
N GLU A 35 10.41 -8.93 6.97
CA GLU A 35 10.20 -10.21 7.66
C GLU A 35 9.01 -10.13 8.63
N MET A 36 8.95 -9.11 9.47
CA MET A 36 7.81 -8.87 10.37
C MET A 36 6.48 -8.78 9.61
N ILE A 37 6.42 -8.02 8.51
CA ILE A 37 5.19 -7.87 7.73
C ILE A 37 4.79 -9.19 7.05
N LYS A 38 5.75 -10.02 6.64
CA LYS A 38 5.45 -11.34 6.06
C LYS A 38 4.87 -12.28 7.11
N GLU A 39 5.46 -12.33 8.31
CA GLU A 39 4.93 -13.10 9.43
C GLU A 39 3.50 -12.65 9.79
N ASP A 40 3.25 -11.34 9.86
CA ASP A 40 1.92 -10.80 10.14
C ASP A 40 0.91 -11.15 9.03
N LEU A 41 1.33 -11.13 7.76
CA LEU A 41 0.49 -11.54 6.62
C LEU A 41 0.11 -13.03 6.68
N GLU A 42 1.05 -13.90 7.07
CA GLU A 42 0.85 -15.34 7.21
C GLU A 42 -0.05 -15.66 8.41
N ALA A 43 0.13 -14.95 9.54
CA ALA A 43 -0.71 -15.06 10.72
C ALA A 43 -2.13 -14.52 10.50
N MET A 44 -2.31 -13.62 9.53
CA MET A 44 -3.58 -12.99 9.25
C MET A 44 -4.56 -14.01 8.64
N GLY A 45 -5.64 -14.31 9.37
CA GLY A 45 -6.76 -15.12 8.89
C GLY A 45 -7.56 -14.47 7.75
N PRO A 46 -8.67 -15.07 7.30
CA PRO A 46 -9.50 -14.49 6.25
C PRO A 46 -10.00 -13.09 6.62
N VAL A 47 -9.95 -12.16 5.68
CA VAL A 47 -10.40 -10.77 5.84
C VAL A 47 -11.45 -10.43 4.78
N LYS A 48 -12.32 -9.46 5.07
CA LYS A 48 -13.30 -8.97 4.09
C LYS A 48 -12.59 -8.16 3.01
N LEU A 49 -12.99 -8.35 1.75
CA LEU A 49 -12.48 -7.59 0.61
C LEU A 49 -12.63 -6.07 0.84
N SER A 50 -13.78 -5.63 1.37
CA SER A 50 -14.02 -4.22 1.70
C SER A 50 -12.94 -3.62 2.60
N ASN A 51 -12.44 -4.38 3.58
CA ASN A 51 -11.43 -3.89 4.50
C ASN A 51 -10.06 -3.74 3.80
N VAL A 52 -9.78 -4.61 2.83
CA VAL A 52 -8.57 -4.53 1.99
C VAL A 52 -8.64 -3.28 1.11
N GLU A 53 -9.77 -3.05 0.46
CA GLU A 53 -10.00 -1.87 -0.37
C GLU A 53 -9.92 -0.56 0.44
N GLU A 54 -10.52 -0.51 1.63
CA GLU A 54 -10.41 0.62 2.54
C GLU A 54 -8.95 0.92 2.92
N ALA A 55 -8.15 -0.11 3.23
CA ALA A 55 -6.74 0.05 3.53
C ALA A 55 -5.95 0.58 2.33
N GLN A 56 -6.23 0.06 1.12
CA GLN A 56 -5.65 0.57 -0.11
C GLN A 56 -6.01 2.04 -0.37
N GLN A 57 -7.27 2.44 -0.14
CA GLN A 57 -7.72 3.83 -0.28
C GLN A 57 -7.00 4.77 0.70
N LYS A 58 -6.78 4.35 1.95
CA LYS A 58 -5.97 5.14 2.90
C LYS A 58 -4.54 5.36 2.39
N ILE A 59 -3.92 4.34 1.81
CA ILE A 59 -2.57 4.46 1.23
C ILE A 59 -2.59 5.43 0.04
N ILE A 60 -3.59 5.34 -0.84
CA ILE A 60 -3.75 6.25 -1.98
C ILE A 60 -3.92 7.70 -1.50
N LEU A 61 -4.70 7.93 -0.45
CA LEU A 61 -4.87 9.26 0.14
C LEU A 61 -3.53 9.82 0.66
N ILE A 62 -2.73 9.00 1.34
CA ILE A 62 -1.38 9.39 1.78
C ILE A 62 -0.49 9.74 0.58
N VAL A 63 -0.52 8.94 -0.49
CA VAL A 63 0.24 9.21 -1.72
C VAL A 63 -0.18 10.55 -2.34
N ARG A 64 -1.49 10.80 -2.50
CA ARG A 64 -2.03 12.07 -3.02
C ARG A 64 -1.64 13.27 -2.14
N ASN A 65 -1.63 13.12 -0.82
CA ASN A 65 -1.21 14.19 0.09
C ASN A 65 0.29 14.47 -0.03
N LEU A 66 1.13 13.43 -0.09
CA LEU A 66 2.57 13.58 -0.31
C LEU A 66 2.90 14.23 -1.66
N GLU A 67 2.10 13.97 -2.69
CA GLU A 67 2.20 14.62 -4.00
C GLU A 67 1.85 16.12 -3.89
N LYS A 68 0.73 16.46 -3.24
CA LYS A 68 0.33 17.85 -2.99
C LYS A 68 1.37 18.64 -2.19
N GLU A 69 2.04 17.97 -1.25
CA GLU A 69 3.15 18.53 -0.47
C GLU A 69 4.46 18.64 -1.27
N GLY A 70 4.51 18.15 -2.52
CA GLY A 70 5.70 18.11 -3.35
C GLY A 70 6.79 17.13 -2.86
N LYS A 71 6.46 16.24 -1.92
CA LYS A 71 7.39 15.24 -1.35
C LYS A 71 7.60 14.04 -2.27
N ILE A 72 6.63 13.76 -3.14
CA ILE A 72 6.75 12.76 -4.19
C ILE A 72 6.24 13.34 -5.50
N VAL A 73 6.74 12.80 -6.60
CA VAL A 73 6.24 13.08 -7.95
C VAL A 73 5.59 11.82 -8.48
N ILE A 74 4.34 11.91 -8.92
CA ILE A 74 3.68 10.83 -9.63
C ILE A 74 3.94 11.07 -11.12
N GLY A 75 4.82 10.25 -11.71
CA GLY A 75 5.13 10.33 -13.14
C GLY A 75 3.90 9.92 -13.97
N GLY A 76 3.51 10.76 -14.94
CA GLY A 76 2.27 10.60 -15.72
C GLY A 76 1.21 11.66 -15.44
N GLY A 77 1.63 12.92 -15.19
CA GLY A 77 0.71 14.05 -15.07
C GLY A 77 -0.08 14.26 -16.36
N GLY A 78 -1.27 13.66 -16.44
CA GLY A 78 -2.27 13.90 -17.47
C GLY A 78 -2.76 12.64 -18.17
N GLU A 79 -3.65 11.89 -17.53
CA GLU A 79 -4.91 11.37 -18.10
C GLU A 79 -5.57 10.38 -17.15
N GLY A 80 -6.84 10.64 -16.83
CA GLY A 80 -7.74 9.62 -16.33
C GLY A 80 -7.77 9.45 -14.82
N ASP A 81 -8.65 10.21 -14.20
CA ASP A 81 -9.65 9.63 -13.30
C ASP A 81 -10.07 8.24 -13.84
N GLN A 82 -9.40 7.16 -13.46
CA GLN A 82 -9.97 5.82 -13.60
C GLN A 82 -10.91 5.62 -12.43
N LEU A 83 -12.09 6.24 -12.56
CA LEU A 83 -13.29 5.72 -11.95
C LEU A 83 -13.53 4.33 -12.56
N VAL A 84 -13.38 3.30 -11.74
CA VAL A 84 -13.93 1.98 -12.06
C VAL A 84 -15.42 2.05 -11.71
N ILE A 85 -16.27 1.97 -12.73
CA ILE A 85 -17.71 1.72 -12.63
C ILE A 85 -17.98 0.22 -12.67
#